data_AF-A0AA51L3Q3-F1
#
_entry.id   AF-A0AA51L3Q3-F1
#
_cell.length_a   1.000
_cell.length_b   1.000
_cell.length_c   1.000
_cell.angle_alpha   90.00
_cell.angle_beta   90.00
_cell.angle_gamma   90.00
#
_symmetry.space_group_name_H-M   'P 1'
#
loop_
_entity.id
_entity.type
_entity.pdbx_description
1 polymer ?
#
loop_
_entity_poly.entity_id
_entity_poly.type
_entity_poly.pdbx_seq_one_letter_code
_entity_poly.pdbx_strand_id
1 'polypeptide(L)'
;METVTLVTFKVKGLFSPIKMALKMAPSQEQIYKKILGIMKDHNISGEVQFKRLVQDKGKKMYIYHIGETKCVVMIEKLQKVIEFQEIE
;
A
#
# COMPACT_ATOMS: atom_id res chain seq x y z
N MET A 1 -18.17 -6.86 13.41
CA MET A 1 -17.87 -5.94 12.31
C MET A 1 -16.51 -6.32 11.73
N GLU A 2 -16.49 -6.91 10.54
CA GLU A 2 -15.22 -7.15 9.84
C GLU A 2 -14.67 -5.81 9.32
N THR A 3 -13.44 -5.49 9.69
CA THR A 3 -12.76 -4.28 9.21
C THR A 3 -11.72 -4.68 8.19
N VAL A 4 -11.77 -4.08 7.00
CA VAL A 4 -10.78 -4.32 5.95
C VAL A 4 -9.82 -3.13 5.92
N THR A 5 -8.53 -3.41 5.76
CA THR A 5 -7.50 -2.42 5.53
C THR A 5 -7.19 -2.38 4.04
N LEU A 6 -7.42 -1.24 3.40
CA LEU A 6 -6.96 -0.98 2.04
C LEU A 6 -5.54 -0.41 2.10
N VAL A 7 -4.63 -1.05 1.36
CA VAL A 7 -3.26 -0.58 1.19
C VAL A 7 -3.04 -0.23 -0.27
N THR A 8 -2.64 1.02 -0.53
CA THR A 8 -2.40 1.54 -1.88
C THR A 8 -0.93 1.93 -2.04
N PHE A 9 -0.26 1.33 -3.03
CA PHE A 9 1.11 1.64 -3.44
C PHE A 9 1.07 2.52 -4.69
N LYS A 10 1.63 3.72 -4.58
CA LYS A 10 1.80 4.66 -5.69
C LYS A 10 3.29 4.84 -5.94
N VAL A 11 3.80 4.18 -6.97
CA VAL A 11 5.18 4.36 -7.43
C VAL A 11 5.17 5.35 -8.59
N LYS A 12 5.97 6.42 -8.50
CA LYS A 12 6.10 7.39 -9.58
C LYS A 12 6.64 6.68 -10.83
N GLY A 13 6.02 6.88 -11.99
CA GLY A 13 6.37 6.18 -13.23
C GLY A 13 5.47 4.99 -13.58
N LEU A 14 4.72 4.44 -12.62
CA LEU A 14 3.65 3.48 -12.93
C LEU A 14 2.34 4.21 -13.27
N PHE A 15 1.64 3.72 -14.30
CA PHE A 15 0.38 4.31 -14.76
C PHE A 15 -0.75 4.22 -13.72
N SER A 16 -0.81 3.12 -12.96
CA SER A 16 -1.89 2.87 -12.00
C SER A 16 -1.35 2.51 -10.61
N PRO A 17 -1.97 3.00 -9.51
CA PRO A 17 -1.66 2.55 -8.17
C PRO A 17 -2.00 1.07 -7.99
N ILE A 18 -1.14 0.36 -7.25
CA ILE A 18 -1.36 -1.04 -6.90
C ILE A 18 -2.10 -1.08 -5.57
N LYS A 19 -3.23 -1.79 -5.49
CA LYS A 19 -4.08 -1.85 -4.30
C LYS A 19 -4.19 -3.27 -3.78
N MET A 20 -4.26 -3.41 -2.45
CA MET A 20 -4.53 -4.68 -1.79
C MET A 20 -5.44 -4.49 -0.58
N ALA A 21 -6.39 -5.41 -0.41
CA ALA A 21 -7.25 -5.48 0.76
C ALA A 21 -6.70 -6.53 1.73
N LEU A 22 -6.57 -6.16 3.00
CA LEU A 22 -6.06 -7.02 4.07
C LEU A 22 -7.00 -6.98 5.28
N LYS A 23 -7.12 -8.08 6.02
CA LYS A 23 -7.85 -8.10 7.30
C LYS A 23 -7.19 -7.21 8.36
N MET A 24 -5.87 -7.04 8.28
CA MET A 24 -5.06 -6.26 9.23
C MET A 24 -4.11 -5.33 8.50
N ALA A 25 -3.71 -4.24 9.15
CA ALA A 25 -2.70 -3.34 8.60
C ALA A 25 -1.34 -4.04 8.51
N PRO A 26 -0.62 -3.91 7.38
CA PRO A 26 0.68 -4.55 7.23
C PRO A 26 1.75 -3.88 8.10
N SER A 27 2.74 -4.66 8.52
CA SER A 27 3.96 -4.14 9.12
C SER A 27 4.82 -3.41 8.08
N GLN A 28 5.75 -2.57 8.55
CA GLN A 28 6.71 -1.89 7.66
C GLN A 28 7.57 -2.89 6.85
N GLU A 29 7.90 -4.04 7.43
CA GLU A 29 8.63 -5.11 6.72
C GLU A 29 7.78 -5.75 5.61
N GLN A 30 6.49 -5.98 5.86
CA GLN A 30 5.56 -6.49 4.84
C GLN A 30 5.39 -5.49 3.69
N ILE A 31 5.31 -4.20 4.01
CA ILE A 31 5.29 -3.13 3.01
C ILE A 31 6.58 -3.15 2.18
N TYR A 32 7.74 -3.25 2.83
CA TYR A 32 9.04 -3.31 2.15
C TYR A 32 9.14 -4.52 1.21
N LYS A 33 8.78 -5.72 1.68
CA LYS A 33 8.75 -6.94 0.84
C LYS A 33 7.82 -6.77 -0.37
N LYS A 34 6.67 -6.12 -0.19
CA LYS A 34 5.74 -5.86 -1.30
C LYS A 34 6.32 -4.85 -2.30
N ILE A 35 7.03 -3.83 -1.85
CA ILE A 35 7.73 -2.89 -2.73
C ILE A 35 8.78 -3.63 -3.57
N LEU A 36 9.58 -4.50 -2.98
CA LEU A 36 10.56 -5.31 -3.73
C LEU A 36 9.89 -6.20 -4.79
N GLY A 37 8.73 -6.78 -4.47
CA GLY A 37 7.91 -7.53 -5.44
C GLY A 37 7.47 -6.64 -6.61
N ILE A 38 6.91 -5.46 -6.32
CA ILE A 38 6.49 -4.49 -7.34
C ILE A 38 7.67 -4.08 -8.23
N MET A 39 8.84 -3.88 -7.64
CA MET A 39 10.04 -3.53 -8.41
C MET A 39 10.42 -4.62 -9.40
N LYS A 40 10.39 -5.88 -8.96
CA LYS A 40 10.67 -7.03 -9.81
C LYS A 40 9.64 -7.15 -10.94
N ASP A 41 8.35 -7.06 -10.62
CA ASP A 41 7.24 -7.24 -11.57
C ASP A 41 7.21 -6.15 -12.66
N HIS A 42 7.74 -4.96 -12.35
CA HIS A 42 7.74 -3.80 -13.25
C HIS A 42 9.13 -3.37 -13.74
N ASN A 43 10.17 -4.21 -13.57
CA ASN A 43 11.55 -3.92 -13.96
C ASN A 43 12.09 -2.58 -13.43
N ILE A 44 11.73 -2.21 -12.20
CA ILE A 44 12.21 -1.00 -11.53
C ILE A 44 13.50 -1.33 -10.80
N SER A 45 14.57 -0.63 -11.13
CA SER A 45 15.87 -0.73 -10.48
C SER A 45 16.09 0.39 -9.46
N GLY A 46 16.89 0.11 -8.42
CA GLY A 46 17.27 1.07 -7.39
C GLY A 46 17.22 0.49 -5.98
N GLU A 47 17.86 1.15 -5.03
CA GLU A 47 17.77 0.78 -3.62
C GLU A 47 16.49 1.33 -2.99
N VAL A 48 15.83 0.51 -2.17
CA VAL A 48 14.63 0.93 -1.43
C VAL A 48 15.04 1.53 -0.09
N GLN A 49 14.74 2.81 0.10
CA GLN A 49 15.04 3.53 1.34
C GLN A 49 13.77 4.11 1.95
N PHE A 50 13.48 3.77 3.21
CA PHE A 50 12.42 4.44 3.96
C PHE A 50 12.83 5.88 4.29
N LYS A 51 11.93 6.84 4.04
CA LYS A 51 12.20 8.26 4.30
C LYS A 51 11.39 8.80 5.47
N ARG A 52 10.08 8.56 5.49
CA ARG A 52 9.21 9.06 6.57
C ARG A 52 7.87 8.36 6.65
N LEU A 53 7.28 8.41 7.83
CA LEU A 53 5.88 8.09 8.09
C LEU A 53 5.10 9.39 8.33
N VAL A 54 3.95 9.53 7.67
CA VAL A 54 2.99 10.61 7.91
C VAL A 54 1.70 9.99 8.40
N GLN A 55 1.12 10.56 9.45
CA GLN A 55 -0.14 10.06 10.03
C GLN A 55 -1.10 11.24 10.23
N ASP A 56 -2.32 11.11 9.73
CA ASP A 56 -3.39 12.09 9.91
C ASP A 56 -4.74 11.39 10.04
N LYS A 57 -5.57 11.78 11.01
CA LYS A 57 -6.96 11.29 11.21
C LYS A 57 -7.16 9.78 11.00
N GLY A 58 -6.28 8.95 11.55
CA GLY A 58 -6.36 7.48 11.45
C GLY A 58 -5.88 6.87 10.13
N LYS A 59 -5.40 7.68 9.19
CA LYS A 59 -4.71 7.25 7.96
C LYS A 59 -3.20 7.27 8.18
N LYS A 60 -2.51 6.27 7.64
CA LYS A 60 -1.04 6.19 7.65
C LYS A 60 -0.50 6.23 6.24
N MET A 61 0.57 6.98 6.04
CA MET A 61 1.26 7.09 4.76
C MET A 61 2.76 6.90 4.95
N TYR A 62 3.31 5.84 4.35
CA TYR A 62 4.73 5.56 4.35
C TYR A 62 5.34 6.09 3.05
N ILE A 63 6.47 6.79 3.15
CA ILE A 63 7.18 7.32 2.00
C ILE A 63 8.52 6.60 1.88
N TYR A 64 8.73 6.01 0.72
CA TYR A 64 9.96 5.34 0.32
C TYR A 64 10.54 6.02 -0.92
N HIS A 65 11.87 5.97 -1.04
CA HIS A 65 12.57 6.18 -2.30
C HIS A 65 13.00 4.82 -2.87
N ILE A 66 12.98 4.70 -4.19
CA ILE A 66 13.45 3.56 -4.97
C ILE A 66 14.43 4.15 -5.99
N GLY A 67 15.72 4.13 -5.69
CA GLY A 67 16.70 4.95 -6.41
C GLY A 67 16.29 6.42 -6.40
N GLU A 68 16.06 7.00 -7.58
CA GLU A 68 15.63 8.40 -7.75
C GLU A 68 14.09 8.58 -7.74
N THR A 69 13.35 7.48 -7.63
CA THR A 69 11.89 7.46 -7.75
C THR A 69 11.23 7.42 -6.37
N LYS A 70 10.04 8.02 -6.25
CA LYS A 70 9.27 8.00 -5.00
C LYS A 70 8.18 6.92 -5.03
N CYS A 71 8.06 6.16 -3.94
CA CYS A 71 6.94 5.28 -3.65
C CYS A 71 6.19 5.76 -2.41
N VAL A 72 4.88 5.92 -2.54
CA VAL A 72 3.99 6.30 -1.44
C VAL A 72 3.06 5.13 -1.15
N VAL A 73 3.03 4.69 0.10
CA VAL A 73 2.17 3.60 0.56
C VAL A 73 1.14 4.16 1.53
N MET A 74 -0.12 4.13 1.14
CA MET A 74 -1.24 4.63 1.93
C MET A 74 -2.00 3.47 2.56
N ILE A 75 -2.32 3.56 3.84
CA ILE A 75 -3.06 2.57 4.61
C ILE A 75 -4.32 3.21 5.16
N GLU A 76 -5.47 2.66 4.79
CA GLU A 76 -6.80 3.14 5.17
C GLU A 76 -7.64 2.00 5.74
N LYS A 77 -8.29 2.22 6.89
CA LYS A 77 -9.22 1.26 7.49
C LYS A 77 -10.64 1.54 7.00
N LEU A 78 -11.26 0.56 6.37
CA LEU A 78 -12.65 0.59 5.91
C LEU A 78 -13.53 -0.13 6.95
N GLN A 79 -14.53 0.58 7.48
CA GLN A 79 -15.41 0.08 8.56
C GLN A 79 -16.70 -0.58 8.07
N LYS A 80 -16.92 -0.73 6.76
CA LYS A 80 -18.19 -1.24 6.24
C LYS A 80 -17.97 -2.17 5.05
N VAL A 81 -18.07 -3.47 5.28
CA VAL A 81 -18.41 -4.43 4.22
C VAL A 81 -19.93 -4.34 4.08
N ILE A 82 -20.42 -3.86 2.94
CA ILE A 82 -21.81 -4.04 2.57
C ILE A 82 -21.83 -5.44 1.96
N GLU A 83 -22.28 -6.43 2.73
CA GLU A 83 -22.55 -7.76 2.17
C GLU A 83 -23.70 -7.58 1.17
N PHE A 84 -23.42 -7.84 -0.11
CA PHE A 84 -24.49 -7.93 -1.11
C PHE A 84 -25.25 -9.22 -0.82
N GLN A 85 -26.57 -9.16 -0.69
CA GLN A 85 -27.40 -10.35 -0.59
C GLN A 85 -27.14 -11.20 -1.84
N GLU A 86 -26.86 -12.50 -1.64
CA GLU A 86 -26.78 -13.46 -2.74
C GLU A 86 -28.11 -13.37 -3.53
N ILE A 87 -27.98 -13.23 -4.85
CA ILE A 87 -29.14 -13.33 -5.74
C ILE A 87 -29.48 -14.82 -5.82
N GLU A 88 -30.57 -15.22 -5.18
CA GLU A 88 -31.16 -16.59 -5.30
C GLU A 88 -31.59 -16.90 -6.74
#